data_AF-A0A031M8D8-F1
#
_entry.id   AF-A0A031M8D8-F1
#
_cell.length_a   1.000
_cell.length_b   1.000
_cell.length_c   1.000
_cell.angle_alpha   90.00
_cell.angle_beta   90.00
_cell.angle_gamma   90.00
#
_symmetry.space_group_name_H-M   'P 1'
#
loop_
_entity.id
_entity.type
_entity.pdbx_description
1 polymer ?
#
loop_
_entity_poly.entity_id
_entity_poly.type
_entity_poly.pdbx_seq_one_letter_code
_entity_poly.pdbx_strand_id
1 'polypeptide(L)' 'MKDVLFFNSMLTPKILTGVYWLLLVIVIIGGLVSMFTVSFWAGLGALVGGVIGVRIWCELLIVMFKIHENLKKIADNQA' A
#
# COMPACT_ATOMS: atom_id res chain seq x y z
N MET A 1 -20.49 -16.33 3.13
CA MET A 1 -20.25 -14.92 3.54
C MET A 1 -19.77 -14.80 5.01
N LYS A 2 -18.97 -15.74 5.53
CA LYS A 2 -18.33 -15.62 6.87
C LYS A 2 -16.82 -15.95 6.87
N ASP A 3 -16.26 -16.33 5.73
CA ASP A 3 -14.82 -16.67 5.63
C ASP A 3 -13.93 -15.53 5.16
N VAL A 4 -14.51 -14.42 4.69
CA VAL A 4 -13.75 -13.18 4.40
C VAL A 4 -13.28 -12.46 5.68
N LEU A 5 -13.76 -12.92 6.85
CA LEU A 5 -13.42 -12.39 8.17
C LEU A 5 -12.42 -13.29 8.93
N PHE A 6 -12.01 -14.45 8.38
CA PHE A 6 -10.90 -15.25 8.91
C PHE A 6 -9.55 -14.65 8.47
N PHE A 7 -9.35 -13.44 8.97
CA PHE A 7 -8.29 -12.48 8.71
C PHE A 7 -7.06 -12.74 9.60
N ASN A 8 -6.64 -14.00 9.79
CA ASN A 8 -5.83 -14.31 10.98
C ASN A 8 -4.38 -14.78 10.79
N SER A 9 -3.80 -14.74 9.58
CA SER A 9 -2.32 -14.74 9.48
C SER A 9 -1.75 -14.50 8.06
N MET A 10 -2.58 -14.45 7.01
CA MET A 10 -2.09 -14.40 5.62
C MET A 10 -2.75 -13.32 4.75
N LEU A 11 -3.89 -12.76 5.16
CA LEU A 11 -4.66 -11.81 4.36
C LEU A 11 -4.06 -10.39 4.41
N THR A 12 -3.69 -9.92 5.60
CA THR A 12 -3.21 -8.55 5.80
C THR A 12 -2.01 -8.18 4.91
N PRO A 13 -0.92 -8.97 4.84
CA PRO A 13 0.19 -8.64 3.94
C PRO A 13 -0.18 -8.78 2.46
N LYS A 14 -0.96 -9.79 2.07
CA LYS A 14 -1.31 -10.05 0.65
C LYS A 14 -2.25 -8.99 0.06
N ILE A 15 -3.27 -8.57 0.83
CA ILE A 15 -4.19 -7.49 0.43
C ILE A 15 -3.41 -6.19 0.23
N LEU A 16 -2.52 -5.87 1.17
CA LEU A 16 -1.75 -4.63 1.13
C LEU A 16 -0.79 -4.59 -0.06
N THR A 17 -0.21 -5.74 -0.41
CA THR A 17 0.57 -5.89 -1.66
C THR A 17 -0.28 -5.61 -2.90
N GLY A 18 -1.56 -6.03 -2.91
CA GLY A 18 -2.50 -5.73 -3.99
C GLY A 18 -2.86 -4.24 -4.06
N VAL A 19 -3.12 -3.62 -2.91
CA VAL A 19 -3.38 -2.17 -2.79
C VAL A 19 -2.16 -1.38 -3.26
N TYR A 20 -0.95 -1.80 -2.89
CA TYR A 20 0.30 -1.19 -3.35
C TYR A 20 0.42 -1.16 -4.88
N TRP A 21 0.17 -2.27 -5.55
CA TRP A 21 0.20 -2.33 -7.01
C TRP A 21 -0.86 -1.42 -7.65
N LEU A 22 -2.05 -1.37 -7.05
CA LEU A 22 -3.14 -0.51 -7.51
C LEU A 22 -2.79 0.98 -7.37
N LEU A 23 -2.25 1.41 -6.22
CA LEU A 23 -1.80 2.80 -6.03
C LEU A 23 -0.67 3.16 -6.98
N LEU A 24 0.27 2.24 -7.22
CA LEU A 24 1.37 2.48 -8.15
C LEU A 24 0.85 2.69 -9.58
N VAL A 25 -0.12 1.90 -10.03
CA VAL A 25 -0.77 2.09 -11.34
C VAL A 25 -1.45 3.46 -11.42
N ILE A 26 -2.15 3.89 -10.35
CA ILE A 26 -2.78 5.21 -10.30
C ILE A 26 -1.74 6.33 -10.42
N VAL A 27 -0.61 6.22 -9.71
CA VAL A 27 0.47 7.22 -9.78
C VAL A 27 1.09 7.28 -11.16
N ILE A 28 1.32 6.13 -11.81
CA ILE A 28 1.86 6.10 -13.18
C ILE A 28 0.88 6.76 -14.15
N ILE A 29 -0.40 6.40 -14.09
CA ILE A 29 -1.42 6.98 -14.97
C ILE A 29 -1.60 8.47 -14.69
N GLY A 30 -1.67 8.89 -13.43
CA GLY A 30 -1.78 10.30 -13.04
C GLY A 30 -0.55 11.13 -13.43
N GLY A 31 0.65 10.55 -13.31
CA GLY A 31 1.90 11.12 -13.80
C GLY A 31 1.89 11.30 -15.32
N LEU A 32 1.45 10.29 -16.07
CA LEU A 32 1.29 10.39 -17.53
C LEU A 32 0.26 11.46 -17.91
N VAL A 33 -0.92 11.46 -17.29
CA VAL A 33 -1.98 12.43 -17.58
C VAL A 33 -1.51 13.87 -17.27
N SER A 34 -0.78 14.08 -16.18
CA SER A 34 -0.25 15.40 -15.83
C SER A 34 0.86 15.88 -16.77
N MET A 35 1.63 14.96 -17.39
CA MET A 35 2.55 15.32 -18.47
C MET A 35 1.83 15.86 -19.71
N PHE A 36 0.65 15.31 -20.05
CA PHE A 36 -0.15 15.76 -21.20
C PHE A 36 -1.04 16.98 -20.92
N THR A 37 -1.46 17.19 -19.66
CA THR A 37 -2.44 18.23 -19.31
C THR A 37 -1.84 19.46 -18.64
N VAL A 38 -0.82 19.32 -17.80
CA VAL A 38 -0.26 20.42 -17.00
C VAL A 38 1.07 20.87 -17.58
N SER A 39 2.08 20.01 -17.53
CA SER A 39 3.44 20.27 -18.04
C SER A 39 4.29 19.02 -17.89
N PHE A 40 5.22 18.80 -18.83
CA PHE A 40 6.12 17.65 -18.79
C PHE A 40 6.93 17.57 -17.49
N TRP A 41 7.49 18.69 -17.02
CA TRP A 41 8.26 18.77 -15.77
C TRP A 41 7.41 18.52 -14.53
N ALA A 42 6.18 19.03 -14.51
CA ALA A 42 5.25 18.82 -13.41
C ALA A 42 4.82 17.34 -13.32
N GLY A 43 4.54 16.72 -14.47
CA GLY A 43 4.22 15.30 -14.53
C GLY A 43 5.41 14.41 -14.16
N LEU A 44 6.64 14.75 -14.56
CA LEU A 44 7.85 14.05 -14.14
C LEU A 44 8.04 14.13 -12.61
N GLY A 45 7.86 15.31 -12.03
CA GLY A 45 7.92 15.51 -10.58
C GLY A 45 6.85 14.72 -9.83
N ALA A 46 5.62 14.70 -10.35
CA ALA A 46 4.51 13.93 -9.77
C ALA A 46 4.74 12.41 -9.87
N LEU A 47 5.35 11.93 -10.96
CA LEU A 47 5.63 10.52 -11.17
C LEU A 47 6.75 10.05 -10.23
N VAL A 48 7.86 10.80 -10.15
CA VAL A 48 8.97 10.47 -9.25
C VAL A 48 8.55 10.61 -7.78
N GLY A 49 7.96 11.75 -7.41
CA GLY A 49 7.50 12.01 -6.05
C GLY A 49 6.38 11.07 -5.62
N GLY A 50 5.42 10.78 -6.51
CA GLY A 50 4.32 9.88 -6.25
C GLY A 50 4.77 8.42 -6.07
N VAL A 51 5.71 7.93 -6.90
CA VAL A 51 6.22 6.55 -6.77
C VAL A 51 6.98 6.39 -5.47
N ILE A 52 7.84 7.35 -5.12
CA ILE A 52 8.59 7.34 -3.86
C ILE A 52 7.62 7.45 -2.67
N GLY A 53 6.66 8.37 -2.73
CA GLY A 53 5.65 8.56 -1.69
C GLY A 53 4.81 7.30 -1.45
N VAL A 54 4.29 6.68 -2.52
CA VAL A 54 3.53 5.42 -2.43
C VAL A 54 4.38 4.29 -1.87
N ARG A 55 5.65 4.18 -2.26
CA ARG A 55 6.57 3.16 -1.71
C ARG A 55 6.71 3.29 -0.20
N ILE A 56 7.08 4.49 0.27
CA ILE A 56 7.30 4.76 1.69
C ILE A 56 6.00 4.55 2.48
N TRP A 57 4.88 5.09 1.98
CA TRP A 57 3.58 4.99 2.64
C TRP A 57 3.10 3.53 2.73
N CYS A 58 3.18 2.77 1.63
CA CYS A 58 2.79 1.36 1.64
C CYS A 58 3.69 0.53 2.55
N GLU A 59 5.00 0.75 2.56
CA GLU A 59 5.93 -0.02 3.39
C GLU A 59 5.68 0.23 4.89
N LEU A 60 5.42 1.48 5.28
CA LEU A 60 4.99 1.83 6.64
C LEU A 60 3.66 1.17 7.04
N LEU A 61 2.68 1.14 6.12
CA LEU A 61 1.41 0.47 6.38
C LEU A 61 1.61 -1.04 6.59
N ILE A 62 2.41 -1.71 5.75
CA ILE A 62 2.74 -3.14 5.92
C ILE A 62 3.37 -3.40 7.27
N VAL A 63 4.33 -2.55 7.67
CA VAL A 63 5.01 -2.67 8.95
C VAL A 63 4.03 -2.52 10.12
N MET A 64 3.15 -1.53 10.11
CA MET A 64 2.13 -1.35 11.15
C MET A 64 1.20 -2.55 11.28
N PHE A 65 0.69 -3.07 10.17
CA PHE A 65 -0.16 -4.26 10.18
C PHE A 65 0.58 -5.51 10.64
N LYS A 66 1.85 -5.65 10.28
CA LYS A 66 2.70 -6.75 10.74
C LYS A 66 2.92 -6.66 12.25
N ILE A 67 3.14 -5.47 12.81
CA ILE A 67 3.25 -5.28 14.26
C ILE A 67 1.94 -5.66 14.96
N HIS A 68 0.79 -5.26 14.41
CA HIS A 68 -0.53 -5.61 14.94
C HIS A 68 -0.77 -7.12 14.97
N GLU A 69 -0.43 -7.84 13.89
CA GLU A 69 -0.51 -9.31 13.86
C GLU A 69 0.41 -9.98 14.89
N ASN A 70 1.63 -9.46 15.07
CA ASN A 70 2.56 -9.98 16.06
C ASN A 70 2.07 -9.75 17.50
N LEU A 71 1.55 -8.56 17.81
CA LEU A 71 0.94 -8.25 19.11
C LEU A 71 -0.25 -9.17 19.40
N LYS A 72 -1.11 -9.40 18.40
CA LYS A 72 -2.25 -10.30 18.53
C LYS A 72 -1.81 -11.75 18.79
N LYS A 73 -0.75 -12.23 18.12
CA LYS A 73 -0.17 -13.56 18.37
C LYS A 73 0.41 -13.73 19.78
N ILE A 74 0.99 -12.68 20.34
CA ILE A 74 1.53 -12.70 21.72
C ILE A 74 0.37 -12.74 22.73
N ALA A 75 -0.68 -11.94 22.51
CA ALA A 75 -1.85 -11.94 23.38
C ALA A 75 -2.59 -13.29 23.39
N ASP A 76 -2.72 -13.94 22.24
CA ASP A 76 -3.37 -15.26 22.12
C ASP A 76 -2.54 -16.41 22.73
N ASN A 77 -1.21 -16.30 22.77
CA ASN A 77 -0.33 -17.30 23.40
C ASN A 77 -0.21 -17.16 24.93
N GLN A 78 -0.78 -16.09 25.51
CA GLN A 78 -0.79 -15.87 26.96
C GLN A 78 -2.14 -16.23 27.60
N ALA A 79 -3.06 -16.87 26.86
CA ALA A 79 -4.35 -17.37 27.34
C ALA A 79 -4.36 -18.89 27.50
#